data_AF-A0A936SJR6-F1
#
_entry.id   AF-A0A936SJR6-F1
#
_cell.length_a   1.000
_cell.length_b   1.000
_cell.length_c   1.000
_cell.angle_alpha   90.00
_cell.angle_beta   90.00
_cell.angle_gamma   90.00
#
_symmetry.space_group_name_H-M   'P 1'
#
loop_
_entity.id
_entity.type
_entity.pdbx_description
1 polymer ?
#
loop_
_entity_poly.entity_id
_entity_poly.type
_entity_poly.pdbx_seq_one_letter_code
_entity_poly.pdbx_strand_id
1 'polypeptide(L)'
;MGAKEQMISILRSSEAQRIRFSFTGTSGATISVNGHSFLAVADALSDGSLAVVENHFTTDIAMYSAHADTAHGFAANTFYLGRNPRYSRLFNALICHEAVHASFDLTRSSMPWIDNEAAGYIAQAYYARNSGLPRLSFEFGSNAIIAYSIVENMRSHDDSNIAFFLDALQDSLNADPMYHSTISGQFTGDG
;
A
#
# COMPACT_ATOMS: atom_id res chain seq x y z
N MET A 1 9.91 -21.16 -5.25
CA MET A 1 9.10 -20.26 -4.40
C MET A 1 8.11 -19.58 -5.32
N GLY A 2 6.81 -19.76 -5.11
CA GLY A 2 5.78 -19.08 -5.89
C GLY A 2 5.58 -17.64 -5.38
N ALA A 3 4.73 -16.86 -6.05
CA ALA A 3 4.48 -15.48 -5.66
C ALA A 3 3.91 -15.35 -4.26
N LYS A 4 3.00 -16.26 -3.86
CA LYS A 4 2.40 -16.23 -2.53
C LYS A 4 3.47 -16.38 -1.44
N GLU A 5 4.36 -17.37 -1.57
CA GLU A 5 5.44 -17.57 -0.60
C GLU A 5 6.42 -16.39 -0.57
N GLN A 6 6.68 -15.78 -1.73
CA GLN A 6 7.48 -14.57 -1.81
C GLN A 6 6.82 -13.39 -1.09
N MET A 7 5.51 -13.17 -1.30
CA MET A 7 4.77 -12.11 -0.61
C MET A 7 4.82 -12.31 0.91
N ILE A 8 4.57 -13.54 1.39
CA ILE A 8 4.69 -13.88 2.82
C ILE A 8 6.10 -13.55 3.34
N SER A 9 7.15 -13.90 2.58
CA SER A 9 8.52 -13.58 2.96
C SER A 9 8.81 -12.07 3.00
N ILE A 10 8.21 -11.29 2.09
CA ILE A 10 8.36 -9.83 2.07
C ILE A 10 7.69 -9.22 3.31
N LEU A 11 6.45 -9.61 3.59
CA LEU A 11 5.66 -9.06 4.69
C LEU A 11 6.23 -9.41 6.07
N ARG A 12 6.95 -10.54 6.18
CA ARG A 12 7.68 -10.96 7.39
C ARG A 12 9.12 -10.43 7.45
N SER A 13 9.59 -9.71 6.44
CA SER A 13 10.96 -9.18 6.40
C SER A 13 11.22 -8.10 7.45
N SER A 14 12.49 -7.92 7.83
CA SER A 14 12.90 -6.88 8.78
C SER A 14 12.58 -5.45 8.29
N GLU A 15 12.50 -5.27 6.97
CA GLU A 15 12.21 -4.03 6.29
C GLU A 15 10.74 -3.65 6.42
N ALA A 16 9.84 -4.62 6.23
CA ALA A 16 8.39 -4.45 6.43
C ALA A 16 8.06 -4.30 7.93
N GLN A 17 8.70 -5.09 8.80
CA GLN A 17 8.43 -5.05 10.25
C GLN A 17 8.87 -3.74 10.92
N ARG A 18 9.80 -2.99 10.32
CA ARG A 18 10.21 -1.66 10.80
C ARG A 18 9.33 -0.52 10.30
N ILE A 19 8.33 -0.80 9.45
CA ILE A 19 7.36 0.22 9.04
C ILE A 19 6.50 0.54 10.26
N ARG A 20 6.43 1.83 10.59
CA ARG A 20 5.58 2.36 11.66
C ARG A 20 5.35 3.84 11.40
N PHE A 21 4.08 4.20 11.18
CA PHE A 21 3.66 5.58 11.03
C PHE A 21 2.20 5.74 11.44
N SER A 22 1.83 6.99 11.70
CA SER A 22 0.45 7.41 11.90
C SER A 22 0.26 8.82 11.37
N PHE A 23 -0.93 9.14 10.88
CA PHE A 23 -1.31 10.49 10.49
C PHE A 23 -2.81 10.72 10.77
N THR A 24 -3.23 11.97 10.79
CA THR A 24 -4.65 12.33 10.88
C THR A 24 -5.21 12.39 9.47
N GLY A 25 -6.18 11.53 9.15
CA GLY A 25 -6.83 11.49 7.84
C GLY A 25 -7.80 12.65 7.63
N THR A 26 -8.36 12.74 6.43
CA THR A 26 -9.28 13.81 6.00
C THR A 26 -10.55 13.91 6.85
N SER A 27 -10.98 12.80 7.47
CA SER A 27 -12.12 12.75 8.40
C SER A 27 -11.79 13.18 9.84
N GLY A 28 -10.51 13.48 10.14
CA GLY A 28 -10.01 13.73 11.50
C GLY A 28 -9.66 12.45 12.28
N ALA A 29 -9.90 11.28 11.73
CA ALA A 29 -9.52 10.00 12.35
C ALA A 29 -8.00 9.77 12.26
N THR A 30 -7.41 9.18 13.30
CA THR A 30 -6.01 8.75 13.25
C THR A 30 -5.88 7.43 12.50
N ILE A 31 -5.09 7.44 11.42
CA ILE A 31 -4.75 6.27 10.63
C ILE A 31 -3.36 5.80 11.05
N SER A 32 -3.21 4.51 11.28
CA SER A 32 -1.95 3.92 11.77
C SER A 32 -1.65 2.62 11.05
N VAL A 33 -0.40 2.48 10.61
CA VAL A 33 0.14 1.26 9.99
C VAL A 33 1.44 0.90 10.69
N ASN A 34 1.62 -0.37 11.01
CA ASN A 34 2.83 -0.87 11.66
C ASN A 34 3.15 -2.32 11.23
N GLY A 35 4.26 -2.88 11.74
CA GLY A 35 4.67 -4.26 11.47
C GLY A 35 3.56 -5.33 11.62
N HIS A 36 2.65 -5.17 12.60
CA HIS A 36 1.54 -6.11 12.81
C HIS A 36 0.54 -6.11 11.66
N SER A 37 0.33 -4.97 10.99
CA SER A 37 -0.51 -4.88 9.78
C SER A 37 -0.02 -5.85 8.72
N PHE A 38 1.29 -5.90 8.48
CA PHE A 38 1.90 -6.79 7.49
C PHE A 38 1.93 -8.25 7.94
N LEU A 39 2.12 -8.52 9.25
CA LEU A 39 2.06 -9.89 9.78
C LEU A 39 0.65 -10.48 9.61
N ALA A 40 -0.39 -9.72 9.92
CA ALA A 40 -1.77 -10.18 9.76
C ALA A 40 -2.07 -10.59 8.31
N VAL A 41 -1.62 -9.80 7.33
CA VAL A 41 -1.76 -10.15 5.90
C VAL A 41 -0.93 -11.38 5.53
N ALA A 42 0.31 -11.49 6.06
CA ALA A 42 1.14 -12.66 5.81
C ALA A 42 0.53 -13.95 6.36
N ASP A 43 -0.15 -13.88 7.50
CA ASP A 43 -0.84 -14.99 8.13
C ASP A 43 -2.09 -15.36 7.34
N ALA A 44 -2.88 -14.38 6.91
CA ALA A 44 -4.06 -14.60 6.06
C ALA A 44 -3.71 -15.14 4.65
N LEU A 45 -2.54 -14.82 4.11
CA LEU A 45 -2.01 -15.48 2.90
C LEU A 45 -1.58 -16.93 3.19
N SER A 46 -1.07 -17.19 4.39
CA SER A 46 -0.55 -18.50 4.79
C SER A 46 -1.68 -19.51 5.02
N ASP A 47 -2.76 -19.10 5.69
CA ASP A 47 -3.93 -19.94 5.98
C ASP A 47 -4.93 -20.04 4.82
N GLY A 48 -4.81 -19.16 3.82
CA GLY A 48 -5.62 -19.18 2.61
C GLY A 48 -6.87 -18.29 2.65
N SER A 49 -7.02 -17.45 3.67
CA SER A 49 -8.06 -16.41 3.71
C SER A 49 -7.85 -15.32 2.65
N LEU A 50 -6.61 -15.06 2.23
CA LEU A 50 -6.29 -14.21 1.09
C LEU A 50 -5.72 -15.02 -0.07
N ALA A 51 -6.20 -14.75 -1.28
CA ALA A 51 -5.76 -15.40 -2.50
C ALA A 51 -4.73 -14.55 -3.27
N VAL A 52 -3.98 -15.19 -4.17
CA VAL A 52 -3.03 -14.54 -5.08
C VAL A 52 -3.23 -15.06 -6.48
N VAL A 53 -3.43 -14.16 -7.44
CA VAL A 53 -3.53 -14.44 -8.87
C VAL A 53 -2.35 -13.77 -9.58
N GLU A 54 -1.54 -14.57 -10.25
CA GLU A 54 -0.36 -14.09 -11.00
C GLU A 54 -0.71 -13.80 -12.46
N ASN A 55 0.07 -12.90 -13.08
CA ASN A 55 -0.02 -12.53 -14.49
C ASN A 55 -1.41 -12.02 -14.92
N HIS A 56 -2.18 -11.47 -13.98
CA HIS A 56 -3.47 -10.86 -14.29
C HIS A 56 -3.29 -9.59 -15.12
N PHE A 57 -2.24 -8.82 -14.81
CA PHE A 57 -1.88 -7.62 -15.55
C PHE A 57 -0.68 -7.85 -16.47
N THR A 58 -0.66 -7.20 -17.63
CA THR A 58 0.45 -7.27 -18.59
C THR A 58 1.62 -6.36 -18.22
N THR A 59 1.41 -5.43 -17.29
CA THR A 59 2.36 -4.43 -16.79
C THR A 59 2.86 -4.78 -15.39
N ASP A 60 3.80 -4.00 -14.87
CA ASP A 60 4.38 -4.16 -13.53
C ASP A 60 3.53 -3.46 -12.47
N ILE A 61 2.31 -3.96 -12.28
CA ILE A 61 1.37 -3.47 -11.27
C ILE A 61 0.92 -4.59 -10.34
N ALA A 62 0.46 -4.22 -9.15
CA ALA A 62 -0.23 -5.11 -8.23
C ALA A 62 -1.49 -4.39 -7.75
N MET A 63 -2.48 -5.14 -7.33
CA MET A 63 -3.74 -4.61 -6.80
C MET A 63 -4.31 -5.60 -5.79
N TYR A 64 -4.74 -5.12 -4.64
CA TYR A 64 -5.60 -5.86 -3.73
C TYR A 64 -7.08 -5.54 -3.99
N SER A 65 -7.89 -6.57 -4.17
CA SER A 65 -9.34 -6.44 -4.29
C SER A 65 -9.99 -6.91 -2.99
N ALA A 66 -10.48 -5.96 -2.18
CA ALA A 66 -11.28 -6.26 -1.00
C ALA A 66 -12.63 -6.87 -1.41
N HIS A 67 -13.31 -6.20 -2.35
CA HIS A 67 -14.62 -6.60 -2.86
C HIS A 67 -14.50 -7.37 -4.17
N ALA A 68 -15.48 -8.22 -4.45
CA ALA A 68 -15.60 -8.84 -5.76
C ALA A 68 -16.09 -7.82 -6.79
N ASP A 69 -15.40 -7.73 -7.92
CA ASP A 69 -15.81 -6.97 -9.09
C ASP A 69 -15.88 -7.93 -10.28
N THR A 70 -17.05 -8.55 -10.42
CA THR A 70 -17.31 -9.56 -11.45
C THR A 70 -17.30 -8.97 -12.87
N ALA A 71 -17.53 -7.66 -13.02
CA ALA A 71 -17.50 -7.00 -14.33
C ALA A 71 -16.08 -6.97 -14.90
N HIS A 72 -15.07 -6.87 -14.03
CA HIS A 72 -13.66 -6.83 -14.42
C HIS A 72 -12.89 -8.12 -14.06
N GLY A 73 -13.57 -9.13 -13.53
CA GLY A 73 -12.99 -10.44 -13.22
C GLY A 73 -12.16 -10.49 -11.93
N PHE A 74 -12.44 -9.59 -10.99
CA PHE A 74 -11.82 -9.58 -9.67
C PHE A 74 -12.71 -10.28 -8.64
N ALA A 75 -12.11 -11.19 -7.88
CA ALA A 75 -12.68 -11.83 -6.71
C ALA A 75 -12.29 -11.02 -5.47
N ALA A 76 -13.15 -11.07 -4.46
CA ALA A 76 -12.85 -10.52 -3.13
C ALA A 76 -11.61 -11.17 -2.51
N ASN A 77 -11.01 -10.51 -1.52
CA ASN A 77 -9.90 -11.02 -0.72
C ASN A 77 -8.71 -11.53 -1.56
N THR A 78 -8.42 -10.87 -2.68
CA THR A 78 -7.46 -11.37 -3.66
C THR A 78 -6.44 -10.33 -4.08
N PHE A 79 -5.17 -10.70 -4.04
CA PHE A 79 -4.10 -9.96 -4.69
C PHE A 79 -3.98 -10.37 -6.16
N TYR A 80 -4.00 -9.38 -7.04
CA TYR A 80 -3.77 -9.53 -8.47
C TYR A 80 -2.40 -8.95 -8.82
N LEU A 81 -1.54 -9.77 -9.39
CA LEU A 81 -0.17 -9.40 -9.72
C LEU A 81 0.02 -9.38 -11.24
N GLY A 82 0.71 -8.36 -11.73
CA GLY A 82 1.25 -8.31 -13.07
C GLY A 82 2.57 -9.06 -13.21
N ARG A 83 3.34 -8.72 -14.27
CA ARG A 83 4.62 -9.39 -14.60
C ARG A 83 5.77 -9.10 -13.65
N ASN A 84 5.59 -8.12 -12.77
CA ASN A 84 6.54 -7.56 -11.81
C ASN A 84 7.82 -8.40 -11.60
N PRO A 85 9.01 -7.82 -11.84
CA PRO A 85 10.27 -8.50 -11.60
C PRO A 85 10.35 -9.02 -10.16
N ARG A 86 10.20 -10.34 -10.03
CA ARG A 86 10.27 -11.02 -8.73
C ARG A 86 11.59 -10.67 -8.07
N TYR A 87 11.53 -10.45 -6.76
CA TYR A 87 12.68 -10.12 -5.89
C TYR A 87 13.27 -8.73 -6.13
N SER A 88 12.66 -7.90 -6.99
CA SER A 88 13.03 -6.49 -7.04
C SER A 88 12.51 -5.76 -5.80
N ARG A 89 13.30 -4.81 -5.30
CA ARG A 89 12.91 -3.99 -4.14
C ARG A 89 11.69 -3.11 -4.44
N LEU A 90 11.51 -2.70 -5.70
CA LEU A 90 10.33 -1.97 -6.15
C LEU A 90 9.07 -2.84 -6.05
N PHE A 91 9.14 -4.09 -6.52
CA PHE A 91 8.04 -5.04 -6.35
C PHE A 91 7.74 -5.28 -4.87
N ASN A 92 8.76 -5.49 -4.04
CA ASN A 92 8.55 -5.71 -2.60
C ASN A 92 7.91 -4.49 -1.92
N ALA A 93 8.28 -3.26 -2.32
CA ALA A 93 7.66 -2.04 -1.85
C ALA A 93 6.18 -1.97 -2.27
N LEU A 94 5.88 -2.31 -3.54
CA LEU A 94 4.52 -2.36 -4.05
C LEU A 94 3.66 -3.40 -3.33
N ILE A 95 4.21 -4.56 -2.96
CA ILE A 95 3.50 -5.53 -2.10
C ILE A 95 3.16 -4.94 -0.73
N CYS A 96 4.02 -4.08 -0.17
CA CYS A 96 3.71 -3.39 1.08
C CYS A 96 2.60 -2.34 0.90
N HIS A 97 2.48 -1.70 -0.27
CA HIS A 97 1.34 -0.84 -0.60
C HIS A 97 0.04 -1.63 -0.52
N GLU A 98 -0.06 -2.69 -1.32
CA GLU A 98 -1.29 -3.49 -1.42
C GLU A 98 -1.66 -4.17 -0.10
N ALA A 99 -0.65 -4.53 0.72
CA ALA A 99 -0.88 -5.10 2.04
C ALA A 99 -1.51 -4.11 3.04
N VAL A 100 -1.40 -2.79 2.82
CA VAL A 100 -2.14 -1.81 3.64
C VAL A 100 -3.64 -1.95 3.41
N HIS A 101 -4.07 -2.02 2.15
CA HIS A 101 -5.47 -2.21 1.80
C HIS A 101 -6.02 -3.53 2.36
N ALA A 102 -5.27 -4.62 2.19
CA ALA A 102 -5.63 -5.92 2.76
C ALA A 102 -5.68 -5.89 4.29
N SER A 103 -4.74 -5.19 4.95
CA SER A 103 -4.78 -5.07 6.42
C SER A 103 -6.02 -4.32 6.88
N PHE A 104 -6.42 -3.25 6.21
CA PHE A 104 -7.63 -2.51 6.56
C PHE A 104 -8.90 -3.28 6.26
N ASP A 105 -8.88 -4.13 5.23
CA ASP A 105 -9.95 -5.05 4.93
C ASP A 105 -10.15 -6.09 6.04
N LEU A 106 -9.08 -6.79 6.41
CA LEU A 106 -9.07 -7.78 7.50
C LEU A 106 -9.51 -7.18 8.85
N THR A 107 -9.19 -5.91 9.12
CA THR A 107 -9.63 -5.22 10.34
C THR A 107 -11.00 -4.56 10.21
N ARG A 108 -11.68 -4.71 9.06
CA ARG A 108 -12.98 -4.13 8.76
C ARG A 108 -13.03 -2.61 8.97
N SER A 109 -11.93 -1.96 8.62
CA SER A 109 -11.78 -0.52 8.74
C SER A 109 -12.66 0.18 7.70
N SER A 110 -13.18 1.34 8.06
CA SER A 110 -13.89 2.22 7.13
C SER A 110 -13.26 3.60 7.16
N MET A 111 -12.87 4.10 5.99
CA MET A 111 -12.18 5.38 5.83
C MET A 111 -12.34 5.92 4.40
N PRO A 112 -12.12 7.22 4.16
CA PRO A 112 -12.04 7.74 2.79
C PRO A 112 -11.01 7.00 1.94
N TRP A 113 -11.31 6.77 0.65
CA TRP A 113 -10.36 6.08 -0.25
C TRP A 113 -9.02 6.81 -0.37
N ILE A 114 -9.05 8.14 -0.39
CA ILE A 114 -7.85 8.98 -0.41
C ILE A 114 -6.91 8.72 0.77
N ASP A 115 -7.47 8.50 1.94
CA ASP A 115 -6.74 8.22 3.17
C ASP A 115 -6.13 6.80 3.15
N ASN A 116 -6.87 5.84 2.57
CA ASN A 116 -6.41 4.48 2.36
C ASN A 116 -5.23 4.42 1.37
N GLU A 117 -5.34 5.07 0.21
CA GLU A 117 -4.26 5.17 -0.78
C GLU A 117 -3.03 5.91 -0.23
N ALA A 118 -3.24 7.02 0.51
CA ALA A 118 -2.13 7.73 1.15
C ALA A 118 -1.35 6.82 2.11
N ALA A 119 -2.06 6.00 2.91
CA ALA A 119 -1.41 5.02 3.77
C ALA A 119 -0.64 3.95 2.98
N GLY A 120 -1.18 3.47 1.86
CA GLY A 120 -0.50 2.55 0.94
C GLY A 120 0.83 3.12 0.43
N TYR A 121 0.79 4.33 -0.12
CA TYR A 121 1.99 4.97 -0.68
C TYR A 121 3.04 5.31 0.39
N ILE A 122 2.61 5.72 1.59
CA ILE A 122 3.53 5.93 2.73
C ILE A 122 4.20 4.61 3.11
N ALA A 123 3.47 3.49 3.16
CA ALA A 123 4.04 2.18 3.43
C ALA A 123 5.04 1.74 2.33
N GLN A 124 4.69 1.95 1.06
CA GLN A 124 5.58 1.69 -0.08
C GLN A 124 6.91 2.44 0.06
N ALA A 125 6.83 3.74 0.35
CA ALA A 125 7.99 4.60 0.57
C ALA A 125 8.82 4.17 1.79
N TYR A 126 8.18 3.81 2.90
CA TYR A 126 8.85 3.31 4.10
C TYR A 126 9.64 2.03 3.81
N TYR A 127 9.03 1.07 3.09
CA TYR A 127 9.72 -0.17 2.71
C TYR A 127 10.93 0.13 1.80
N ALA A 128 10.73 0.94 0.76
CA ALA A 128 11.79 1.32 -0.16
C ALA A 128 12.98 1.91 0.58
N ARG A 129 12.73 2.86 1.49
CA ARG A 129 13.76 3.45 2.34
C ARG A 129 14.43 2.42 3.24
N ASN A 130 13.65 1.56 3.92
CA ASN A 130 14.17 0.55 4.84
C ASN A 130 15.06 -0.50 4.15
N SER A 131 14.80 -0.77 2.86
CA SER A 131 15.56 -1.68 2.01
C SER A 131 16.71 -1.01 1.24
N GLY A 132 16.98 0.27 1.50
CA GLY A 132 18.04 1.05 0.86
C GLY A 132 17.79 1.33 -0.62
N LEU A 133 16.53 1.34 -1.07
CA LEU A 133 16.15 1.75 -2.41
C LEU A 133 16.07 3.29 -2.43
N PRO A 134 16.86 3.98 -3.28
CA PRO A 134 16.85 5.44 -3.30
C PRO A 134 15.56 6.00 -3.93
N ARG A 135 15.18 7.20 -3.50
CA ARG A 135 14.02 7.94 -4.04
C ARG A 135 13.99 8.03 -5.57
N LEU A 136 15.16 8.19 -6.20
CA LEU A 136 15.30 8.28 -7.67
C LEU A 136 15.01 6.97 -8.41
N SER A 137 14.77 5.87 -7.70
CA SER A 137 14.29 4.62 -8.30
C SER A 137 12.81 4.65 -8.66
N PHE A 138 12.05 5.61 -8.16
CA PHE A 138 10.65 5.82 -8.52
C PHE A 138 10.54 6.75 -9.73
N GLU A 139 9.45 6.60 -10.49
CA GLU A 139 9.15 7.47 -11.63
C GLU A 139 8.93 8.91 -11.16
N PHE A 140 9.52 9.87 -11.90
CA PHE A 140 9.39 11.29 -11.59
C PHE A 140 7.92 11.73 -11.62
N GLY A 141 7.46 12.41 -10.57
CA GLY A 141 6.06 12.84 -10.43
C GLY A 141 5.11 11.77 -9.89
N SER A 142 5.57 10.56 -9.62
CA SER A 142 4.72 9.52 -9.01
C SER A 142 4.36 9.85 -7.55
N ASN A 143 3.18 9.38 -7.11
CA ASN A 143 2.72 9.46 -5.71
C ASN A 143 3.75 8.86 -4.73
N ALA A 144 4.45 7.80 -5.13
CA ALA A 144 5.51 7.18 -4.33
C ALA A 144 6.69 8.13 -4.04
N ILE A 145 7.03 9.05 -4.96
CA ILE A 145 8.07 10.07 -4.72
C ILE A 145 7.63 11.09 -3.66
N ILE A 146 6.36 11.51 -3.68
CA ILE A 146 5.80 12.44 -2.71
C ILE A 146 5.81 11.76 -1.33
N ALA A 147 5.31 10.53 -1.26
CA ALA A 147 5.31 9.73 -0.04
C ALA A 147 6.73 9.48 0.51
N TYR A 148 7.74 9.31 -0.34
CA TYR A 148 9.14 9.21 0.11
C TYR A 148 9.60 10.47 0.86
N SER A 149 9.14 11.65 0.44
CA SER A 149 9.44 12.91 1.13
C SER A 149 8.75 12.96 2.51
N ILE A 150 7.53 12.43 2.65
CA ILE A 150 6.85 12.28 3.94
C ILE A 150 7.72 11.45 4.90
N VAL A 151 8.17 10.27 4.45
CA VAL A 151 8.95 9.33 5.28
C VAL A 151 10.30 9.92 5.71
N GLU A 152 10.95 10.71 4.85
CA GLU A 152 12.19 11.41 5.21
C GLU A 152 11.95 12.44 6.33
N ASN A 153 10.85 13.20 6.25
CA ASN A 153 10.49 14.23 7.25
C ASN A 153 9.98 13.64 8.57
N MET A 154 9.23 12.54 8.54
CA MET A 154 8.80 11.79 9.74
C MET A 154 9.98 11.37 10.61
N ARG A 155 11.17 11.15 10.03
CA ARG A 155 12.38 10.76 10.77
C ARG A 155 13.22 11.94 11.24
N SER A 156 13.15 13.09 10.57
CA SER A 156 13.79 14.31 11.04
C SER A 156 12.99 15.03 12.13
N HIS A 157 11.80 14.53 12.49
CA HIS A 157 10.86 15.12 13.46
C HIS A 157 10.44 16.56 13.06
N ASP A 158 10.23 16.78 11.76
CA ASP A 158 9.72 18.05 11.23
C ASP A 158 8.23 17.91 10.90
N ASP A 159 7.40 18.10 11.93
CA ASP A 159 5.94 17.86 11.86
C ASP A 159 5.24 18.80 10.87
N SER A 160 5.75 20.03 10.68
CA SER A 160 5.21 20.99 9.71
C SER A 160 5.32 20.49 8.26
N ASN A 161 6.40 19.77 7.94
CA ASN A 161 6.58 19.25 6.59
C ASN A 161 5.73 18.00 6.33
N ILE A 162 5.39 17.23 7.37
CA ILE A 162 4.56 16.02 7.23
C ILE A 162 3.16 16.38 6.74
N ALA A 163 2.52 17.37 7.35
CA ALA A 163 1.20 17.85 6.94
C ALA A 163 1.21 18.37 5.50
N PHE A 164 2.20 19.21 5.16
CA PHE A 164 2.37 19.74 3.80
C PHE A 164 2.50 18.64 2.74
N PHE A 165 3.34 17.63 2.96
CA PHE A 165 3.53 16.56 1.99
C PHE A 165 2.36 15.57 1.96
N LEU A 166 1.63 15.40 3.07
CA LEU A 166 0.41 14.62 3.09
C LEU A 166 -0.68 15.30 2.25
N ASP A 167 -0.89 16.60 2.41
CA ASP A 167 -1.82 17.39 1.59
C ASP A 167 -1.43 17.30 0.11
N ALA A 168 -0.14 17.45 -0.21
CA ALA A 168 0.35 17.33 -1.59
C ALA A 168 0.14 15.92 -2.19
N LEU A 169 0.28 14.87 -1.38
CA LEU A 169 -0.01 13.50 -1.81
C LEU A 169 -1.51 13.32 -2.07
N GLN A 170 -2.36 13.81 -1.18
CA GLN A 170 -3.81 13.77 -1.33
C GLN A 170 -4.28 14.54 -2.57
N ASP A 171 -3.72 15.72 -2.82
CA ASP A 171 -4.00 16.51 -4.04
C ASP A 171 -3.57 15.77 -5.31
N SER A 172 -2.40 15.13 -5.28
CA SER A 172 -1.90 14.30 -6.38
C SER A 172 -2.82 13.11 -6.67
N LEU A 173 -3.27 12.40 -5.62
CA LEU A 173 -4.23 11.30 -5.72
C LEU A 173 -5.57 11.74 -6.31
N ASN A 174 -6.08 12.91 -5.91
CA ASN A 174 -7.31 13.47 -6.46
C ASN A 174 -7.20 13.84 -7.94
N ALA A 175 -6.02 14.27 -8.38
CA ALA A 175 -5.77 14.68 -9.76
C ALA A 175 -5.39 13.51 -10.69
N ASP A 176 -5.12 12.32 -10.13
CA ASP A 176 -4.66 11.16 -10.89
C ASP A 176 -5.85 10.46 -11.57
N PRO A 177 -5.85 10.37 -12.92
CA PRO A 177 -6.92 9.72 -13.68
C PRO A 177 -7.17 8.25 -13.32
N MET A 178 -6.17 7.57 -12.75
CA MET A 178 -6.32 6.19 -12.28
C MET A 178 -7.41 6.06 -11.20
N TYR A 179 -7.60 7.09 -10.38
CA TYR A 179 -8.50 7.03 -9.22
C TYR A 179 -9.79 7.85 -9.35
N HIS A 180 -10.03 8.49 -10.51
CA HIS A 180 -11.18 9.40 -10.72
C HIS A 180 -12.55 8.82 -10.35
N SER A 181 -12.74 7.49 -10.42
CA SER A 181 -14.01 6.84 -10.11
C SER A 181 -14.18 6.47 -8.63
N THR A 182 -13.12 6.45 -7.84
CA THR A 182 -13.13 5.85 -6.49
C THR A 182 -12.55 6.74 -5.39
N ILE A 183 -11.61 7.64 -5.69
CA ILE A 183 -10.81 8.34 -4.66
C ILE A 183 -11.63 9.22 -3.71
N SER A 184 -12.72 9.80 -4.20
CA SER A 184 -13.65 10.64 -3.45
C SER A 184 -14.68 9.84 -2.65
N GLY A 185 -14.69 8.51 -2.82
CA GLY A 185 -15.57 7.60 -2.13
C GLY A 185 -15.03 7.14 -0.77
N GLN A 186 -15.68 6.10 -0.25
CA GLN A 186 -15.33 5.49 1.03
C GLN A 186 -14.86 4.05 0.80
N PHE A 187 -13.70 3.73 1.36
CA PHE A 187 -13.26 2.35 1.54
C PHE A 187 -13.98 1.74 2.75
N THR A 188 -14.47 0.52 2.61
CA THR A 188 -15.00 -0.26 3.72
C THR A 188 -14.51 -1.69 3.58
N GLY A 189 -13.74 -2.14 4.56
CA GLY A 189 -13.35 -3.54 4.70
C GLY A 189 -14.48 -4.37 5.29
N ASP A 190 -14.62 -5.61 4.84
CA ASP A 190 -15.59 -6.57 5.39
C ASP A 190 -14.97 -7.92 5.80
N GLY A 191 -13.72 -8.17 5.43
CA GLY A 191 -12.87 -9.24 5.97
C GLY A 191 -13.23 -10.62 5.43
#